data_AF-A0A7K2WXU9-F1
#
_entry.id   AF-A0A7K2WXU9-F1
#
_cell.length_a   1.000
_cell.length_b   1.000
_cell.length_c   1.000
_cell.angle_alpha   90.00
_cell.angle_beta   90.00
_cell.angle_gamma   90.00
#
_symmetry.space_group_name_H-M   'P 1'
#
loop_
_entity.id
_entity.type
_entity.pdbx_description
1 polymer ?
#
loop_
_entity_poly.entity_id
_entity_poly.type
_entity_poly.pdbx_seq_one_letter_code
_entity_poly.pdbx_strand_id
1 'polypeptide(L)' 'MAVPAVPASFLVHLADGRTWSGVQFIPGGFVCVHTPDDPGGICTIATSTDDLLADRAPGHPLHGARVEWAD' A
#
# COMPACT_ATOMS: atom_id res chain seq x y z
N MET A 1 14.59 20.97 7.26
CA MET A 1 15.02 20.59 5.90
C MET A 1 14.47 19.20 5.66
N ALA A 2 13.50 19.01 4.73
CA ALA A 2 12.97 17.69 4.43
C ALA A 2 14.00 16.93 3.59
N VAL A 3 14.42 15.75 4.05
CA VAL A 3 15.25 14.84 3.25
C VAL A 3 14.39 14.38 2.07
N PRO A 4 14.85 14.45 0.81
CA PRO A 4 14.09 13.92 -0.31
C PRO A 4 13.87 12.42 -0.05
N ALA A 5 12.61 12.03 0.15
CA ALA A 5 12.29 10.63 0.30
C ALA A 5 12.44 9.96 -1.07
N VAL A 6 13.22 8.89 -1.17
CA VAL A 6 13.26 8.08 -2.39
C VAL A 6 12.04 7.16 -2.34
N PRO A 7 11.06 7.31 -3.25
CA PRO A 7 9.91 6.43 -3.29
C PRO A 7 10.31 5.07 -3.87
N ALA A 8 10.02 4.00 -3.13
CA ALA A 8 10.08 2.63 -3.65
C ALA A 8 8.67 2.17 -4.01
N SER A 9 8.46 1.81 -5.27
CA SER A 9 7.15 1.41 -5.78
C SER A 9 6.89 -0.08 -5.55
N PHE A 10 5.64 -0.43 -5.27
CA PHE A 10 5.19 -1.81 -5.14
C PHE A 10 3.76 -1.97 -5.64
N LEU A 11 3.35 -3.21 -5.89
CA LEU A 11 1.99 -3.61 -6.20
C LEU A 11 1.37 -4.32 -5.01
N VAL A 12 0.06 -4.11 -4.82
CA VAL A 12 -0.75 -4.84 -3.86
C VAL A 12 -1.72 -5.73 -4.62
N HIS A 13 -1.54 -7.03 -4.53
CA HIS A 13 -2.44 -8.03 -5.08
C HIS A 13 -3.53 -8.35 -4.07
N LEU A 14 -4.78 -8.04 -4.41
CA LEU A 14 -5.93 -8.34 -3.57
C LEU A 14 -6.38 -9.78 -3.73
N ALA A 15 -7.07 -10.31 -2.72
CA ALA A 15 -7.57 -11.69 -2.74
C ALA A 15 -8.65 -11.94 -3.81
N ASP A 16 -9.29 -10.88 -4.32
CA ASP A 16 -10.30 -10.95 -5.38
C ASP A 16 -9.72 -10.81 -6.80
N GLY A 17 -8.39 -10.75 -6.93
CA GLY A 17 -7.69 -10.67 -8.21
C GLY A 17 -7.45 -9.25 -8.74
N ARG A 18 -7.91 -8.21 -8.03
CA ARG A 18 -7.55 -6.82 -8.36
C ARG A 18 -6.12 -6.50 -7.91
N THR A 19 -5.53 -5.47 -8.52
CA THR A 19 -4.22 -4.94 -8.17
C THR A 19 -4.32 -3.44 -7.87
N TRP A 20 -3.70 -3.02 -6.77
CA TRP A 20 -3.52 -1.62 -6.42
C TRP A 20 -2.03 -1.23 -6.48
N SER A 21 -1.76 0.05 -6.63
CA SER A 21 -0.39 0.58 -6.61
C SER A 21 -0.04 1.18 -5.26
N GLY A 22 1.18 0.93 -4.82
CA GLY A 22 1.72 1.43 -3.56
C GLY A 22 3.08 2.08 -3.72
N VAL A 23 3.38 3.01 -2.82
CA VAL A 23 4.70 3.66 -2.70
C VAL A 23 5.11 3.64 -1.24
N GLN A 24 6.36 3.26 -0.97
CA GLN A 24 7.01 3.42 0.32
C GLN A 24 7.98 4.60 0.29
N PHE A 25 7.92 5.47 1.30
CA PHE A 25 8.80 6.62 1.43
C PHE A 25 9.97 6.33 2.37
N ILE A 26 11.20 6.51 1.87
CA ILE A 26 12.45 6.26 2.62
C ILE A 26 13.27 7.56 2.73
N PRO A 27 13.73 7.98 3.92
CA PRO A 27 13.65 7.29 5.21
C PRO A 27 12.31 7.55 5.93
N GLY A 28 11.74 6.51 6.54
CA GLY A 28 10.51 6.62 7.34
C GLY A 28 9.60 5.40 7.26
N GLY A 29 9.66 4.64 6.16
CA GLY A 29 8.96 3.36 6.01
C GLY A 29 7.46 3.49 5.76
N PHE A 30 6.89 4.70 5.86
CA PHE A 30 5.48 4.94 5.56
C PHE A 30 5.14 4.51 4.14
N VAL A 31 4.03 3.79 4.01
CA VAL A 31 3.47 3.33 2.75
C VAL A 31 2.17 4.06 2.45
N CYS A 32 1.95 4.29 1.17
CA CYS A 32 0.75 4.90 0.63
C CYS A 32 0.24 3.99 -0.48
N VAL A 33 -1.03 3.56 -0.40
CA VAL A 33 -1.67 2.73 -1.41
C VAL A 33 -2.84 3.47 -2.01
N HIS A 34 -2.81 3.60 -3.34
CA HIS A 34 -3.88 4.23 -4.09
C HIS A 34 -4.94 3.19 -4.47
N THR A 35 -6.18 3.46 -4.14
CA THR A 35 -7.34 2.63 -4.47
C THR A 35 -8.02 3.21 -5.72
N PRO A 36 -7.87 2.59 -6.92
CA PRO A 36 -8.39 3.14 -8.17
C PRO A 36 -9.92 3.25 -8.18
N ASP A 37 -10.58 2.41 -7.37
CA ASP A 37 -12.03 2.35 -7.23
C ASP A 37 -12.58 3.46 -6.31
N ASP A 38 -11.72 4.26 -5.68
CA ASP A 38 -12.15 5.39 -4.85
C ASP A 38 -12.21 6.70 -5.66
N PRO A 39 -13.42 7.21 -5.98
CA PRO A 39 -13.58 8.44 -6.74
C PRO A 39 -13.09 9.69 -5.98
N GLY A 40 -12.88 9.60 -4.67
CA GLY A 40 -12.28 10.65 -3.86
C GLY A 40 -10.75 10.73 -3.95
N GLY A 41 -10.11 9.76 -4.62
CA GLY A 41 -8.66 9.67 -4.70
C GLY A 41 -8.00 9.45 -3.34
N ILE A 42 -8.71 8.84 -2.39
CA ILE A 42 -8.21 8.59 -1.05
C ILE A 42 -7.10 7.55 -1.12
N CYS A 43 -6.03 7.79 -0.37
CA CYS A 43 -4.96 6.81 -0.21
C CYS A 43 -5.02 6.19 1.17
N THR A 44 -4.78 4.88 1.24
CA THR A 44 -4.53 4.20 2.50
C THR A 44 -3.08 4.42 2.92
N ILE A 45 -2.86 4.96 4.12
CA ILE A 45 -1.53 5.18 4.69
C ILE A 45 -1.27 4.16 5.80
N ALA A 46 -0.09 3.57 5.83
CA ALA A 46 0.40 2.76 6.94
C ALA A 46 1.89 3.03 7.23
N THR A 47 2.37 2.59 8.39
CA THR A 47 3.76 2.77 8.83
C THR A 47 4.74 1.79 8.18
N SER A 48 4.23 0.71 7.57
CA SER A 48 4.99 -0.29 6.82
C SER A 48 4.05 -1.13 5.93
N THR A 49 4.60 -1.94 5.04
CA THR A 49 3.82 -2.95 4.30
C THR A 49 3.23 -4.02 5.21
N ASP A 50 3.91 -4.35 6.32
CA ASP A 50 3.41 -5.33 7.28
C ASP A 50 2.20 -4.77 8.03
N ASP A 51 2.25 -3.51 8.49
CA ASP A 51 1.10 -2.85 9.12
C ASP A 51 -0.06 -2.66 8.15
N LEU A 52 0.24 -2.44 6.87
CA LEU A 52 -0.76 -2.37 5.81
C LEU A 52 -1.52 -3.69 5.70
N LEU A 53 -0.80 -4.81 5.69
CA LEU A 53 -1.34 -6.17 5.49
C LEU A 53 -1.73 -6.90 6.78
N ALA A 54 -1.45 -6.33 7.95
CA ALA A 54 -1.76 -6.91 9.25
C ALA A 54 -3.22 -7.40 9.33
N ASP A 55 -3.46 -8.52 10.03
CA ASP A 55 -4.72 -9.28 10.06
C ASP A 55 -5.97 -8.39 9.93
N ARG A 56 -6.44 -8.24 8.69
CA ARG A 56 -7.64 -7.47 8.39
C ARG A 56 -8.86 -8.35 8.59
N ALA A 57 -9.96 -7.77 9.06
CA ALA A 57 -11.22 -8.48 9.17
C ALA A 57 -11.72 -8.97 7.80
N PRO A 58 -12.42 -10.13 7.73
CA PRO A 58 -13.12 -10.54 6.52
C PRO A 58 -14.04 -9.43 6.01
N GLY A 59 -13.96 -9.12 4.71
CA GLY A 59 -14.69 -8.02 4.07
C GLY A 59 -13.88 -6.73 3.90
N HIS A 60 -12.73 -6.60 4.57
CA HIS A 60 -11.78 -5.54 4.25
C HIS A 60 -11.05 -5.86 2.93
N PRO A 61 -10.87 -4.90 2.00
CA PRO A 61 -10.24 -5.19 0.70
C PRO A 61 -8.83 -5.78 0.79
N LEU A 62 -8.04 -5.33 1.77
CA LEU A 62 -6.68 -5.84 2.03
C LEU A 62 -6.65 -7.19 2.78
N HIS A 63 -7.80 -7.79 3.12
CA HIS A 63 -7.83 -9.12 3.73
C HIS A 63 -7.27 -10.16 2.75
N GLY A 64 -6.18 -10.84 3.15
CA GLY A 64 -5.48 -11.81 2.30
C GLY A 64 -4.67 -11.19 1.15
N ALA A 65 -4.47 -9.87 1.15
CA ALA A 65 -3.65 -9.20 0.14
C ALA A 65 -2.15 -9.49 0.31
N ARG A 66 -1.39 -9.31 -0.77
CA ARG A 66 0.07 -9.52 -0.81
C ARG A 66 0.76 -8.38 -1.54
N VAL A 67 2.01 -8.09 -1.16
CA VAL A 67 2.84 -7.07 -1.81
C VAL A 67 3.87 -7.72 -2.73
N GLU A 68 4.07 -7.11 -3.89
CA GLU A 68 5.15 -7.40 -4.84
C GLU A 68 5.94 -6.11 -5.09
N TRP A 69 7.24 -6.14 -4.85
CA TRP A 69 8.11 -4.98 -5.09
C TRP A 69 8.53 -4.93 -6.56
N ALA A 70 8.64 -3.72 -7.11
CA ALA A 70 9.29 -3.55 -8.41
C ALA A 70 10.80 -3.77 -8.22
N ASP A 71 11.38 -4.72 -8.96
CA ASP A 71 12.82 -4.99 -9.01
C ASP A 71 13.64 -3.78 -9.48
#